data_AF-A0A4Q5XW26-F1
#
_entry.id   AF-A0A4Q5XW26-F1
#
_cell.length_a   1.000
_cell.length_b   1.000
_cell.length_c   1.000
_cell.angle_alpha   90.00
_cell.angle_beta   90.00
_cell.angle_gamma   90.00
#
_symmetry.space_group_name_H-M   'P 1'
#
loop_
_entity.id
_entity.type
_entity.pdbx_description
1 polymer ?
#
loop_
_entity_poly.entity_id
_entity_poly.type
_entity_poly.pdbx_seq_one_letter_code
_entity_poly.pdbx_strand_id
1 'polypeptide(L)'
;MSVTAFRAAKHKWTYIPEHAQAQLPRYTSYPPANRFTGDIDASHAAAAIAKLPQKASLSLYLHIPFCQKLCWYCGCHTSVPTIADPVEPYVQALINEIEMVGSISPADACVNHIHFGGGSPDILTPGQIGRLFSAVRSSFVVARFAEIAAELDPRGASYDVIDAFANNGLTRASLGVQVIDPDVQKRINRLQTADQITSAVRLLRGAGVTSLNLDMMYGLPGQTREHVIETALFIAGQDADRVATFGYAHVPWMKKHQNSIDTTELASGEERFRQAEIAASTLEAAGYMAIGFDHFAAPGDSLVTAEREGRLRRNFQGYTDDDALALIGFGASSISSLPGLTYQNTTDTSVYKSQVLAGRMPVVRGVAPTADDQSAGKLIERVLCEFEVDVPADLLIHARSQLLPLINAGLAQLSGTHLTVSENGRPYIRNIAACFDPAFAQSSSRHSLAI
;
A
#
# COMPACT_ATOMS: atom_id res chain seq x y z
N MET A 1 -11.78 -11.07 -24.66
CA MET A 1 -10.78 -11.47 -25.67
C MET A 1 -10.18 -12.80 -25.24
N SER A 2 -9.93 -13.78 -26.14
CA SER A 2 -9.30 -15.04 -25.73
C SER A 2 -7.80 -14.87 -25.48
N VAL A 3 -7.21 -15.68 -24.60
CA VAL A 3 -5.76 -15.75 -24.32
C VAL A 3 -4.93 -15.87 -25.61
N THR A 4 -5.49 -16.51 -26.63
CA THR A 4 -4.86 -16.76 -27.94
C THR A 4 -4.71 -15.50 -28.81
N ALA A 5 -5.43 -14.41 -28.54
CA ALA A 5 -5.37 -13.17 -29.32
C ALA A 5 -4.30 -12.17 -28.82
N PHE A 6 -3.70 -12.41 -27.64
CA PHE A 6 -2.74 -11.50 -27.01
C PHE A 6 -1.31 -11.94 -27.32
N ARG A 7 -0.73 -11.53 -28.46
CA ARG A 7 0.63 -11.97 -28.86
C ARG A 7 1.65 -10.89 -29.18
N ALA A 8 1.37 -9.63 -28.86
CA ALA A 8 2.41 -8.60 -28.83
C ALA A 8 2.27 -7.77 -27.55
N ALA A 9 3.24 -7.92 -26.64
CA ALA A 9 3.38 -7.00 -25.52
C ALA A 9 3.57 -5.58 -26.09
N LYS A 10 2.73 -4.65 -25.65
CA LYS A 10 2.83 -3.22 -25.99
C LYS A 10 4.18 -2.68 -25.50
N HIS A 11 4.61 -3.16 -24.34
CA HIS A 11 5.92 -2.87 -23.77
C HIS A 11 6.98 -3.88 -24.23
N LYS A 12 8.20 -3.39 -24.44
CA LYS A 12 9.42 -4.19 -24.59
C LYS A 12 10.47 -3.64 -23.63
N TRP A 13 10.20 -3.77 -22.34
CA TRP A 13 11.11 -3.38 -21.30
C TRP A 13 12.42 -4.16 -21.43
N THR A 14 13.52 -3.42 -21.32
CA THR A 14 14.87 -3.99 -21.34
C THR A 14 15.17 -4.58 -19.98
N TYR A 15 15.46 -5.88 -19.93
CA TYR A 15 15.86 -6.54 -18.68
C TYR A 15 17.34 -6.27 -18.41
N ILE A 16 17.61 -5.53 -17.33
CA ILE A 16 18.94 -5.22 -16.82
C ILE A 16 19.10 -5.92 -15.46
N PRO A 17 19.81 -7.07 -15.39
CA PRO A 17 19.85 -7.93 -14.20
C PRO A 17 20.27 -7.21 -12.92
N GLU A 18 21.32 -6.40 -12.99
CA GLU A 18 21.91 -5.67 -11.87
C GLU A 18 20.94 -4.67 -11.24
N HIS A 19 20.03 -4.10 -12.04
CA HIS A 19 19.04 -3.14 -11.57
C HIS A 19 17.74 -3.81 -11.15
N ALA A 20 17.30 -4.84 -11.88
CA ALA A 20 16.02 -5.51 -11.60
C ALA A 20 16.07 -6.30 -10.28
N GLN A 21 17.24 -6.83 -9.95
CA GLN A 21 17.47 -7.62 -8.73
C GLN A 21 18.01 -6.78 -7.57
N ALA A 22 18.09 -5.46 -7.71
CA ALA A 22 18.53 -4.58 -6.63
C ALA A 22 17.58 -4.66 -5.42
N GLN A 23 18.13 -4.63 -4.21
CA GLN A 23 17.35 -4.58 -2.98
C GLN A 23 17.15 -3.13 -2.56
N LEU A 24 15.97 -2.59 -2.81
CA LEU A 24 15.69 -1.16 -2.63
C LEU A 24 14.53 -0.94 -1.65
N PRO A 25 14.56 0.17 -0.88
CA PRO A 25 13.38 0.62 -0.16
C PRO A 25 12.16 0.73 -1.09
N ARG A 26 10.97 0.52 -0.53
CA ARG A 26 9.72 0.73 -1.28
C ARG A 26 9.36 2.21 -1.40
N TYR A 27 9.98 3.07 -0.61
CA TYR A 27 9.70 4.51 -0.52
C TYR A 27 8.21 4.81 -0.34
N THR A 28 7.54 4.03 0.52
CA THR A 28 6.17 4.30 1.00
C THR A 28 6.11 5.43 2.01
N SER A 29 7.27 5.80 2.56
CA SER A 29 7.54 6.99 3.36
C SER A 29 9.01 7.36 3.20
N TYR A 30 9.33 8.61 3.52
CA TYR A 30 10.71 9.03 3.70
C TYR A 30 10.85 9.91 4.96
N PRO A 31 11.78 9.62 5.87
CA PRO A 31 12.69 8.48 5.87
C PRO A 31 11.97 7.11 5.90
N PRO A 32 12.58 6.05 5.35
CA PRO A 32 12.00 4.71 5.37
C PRO A 32 11.91 4.13 6.80
N ALA A 33 10.96 3.21 7.02
CA ALA A 33 10.64 2.65 8.35
C ALA A 33 11.80 1.93 9.07
N ASN A 34 12.88 1.55 8.36
CA ASN A 34 14.10 1.02 8.97
C ASN A 34 14.94 2.10 9.68
N ARG A 35 14.66 3.39 9.46
CA ARG A 35 15.26 4.51 10.20
C ARG A 35 14.45 4.96 11.42
N PHE A 36 13.35 4.28 11.74
CA PHE A 36 12.58 4.60 12.94
C PHE A 36 13.33 4.12 14.20
N THR A 37 13.50 4.99 15.18
CA THR A 37 14.20 4.72 16.44
C THR A 37 13.23 4.74 17.62
N GLY A 38 13.65 4.20 18.76
CA GLY A 38 12.88 4.26 20.02
C GLY A 38 12.93 5.62 20.73
N ASP A 39 13.57 6.63 20.12
CA ASP A 39 13.67 7.98 20.71
C ASP A 39 12.35 8.76 20.60
N ILE A 40 11.46 8.34 19.69
CA ILE A 40 10.10 8.86 19.56
C ILE A 40 9.15 7.96 20.35
N ASP A 41 8.49 8.56 21.34
CA ASP A 41 7.55 7.90 22.24
C ASP A 41 6.14 8.52 22.20
N ALA A 42 5.27 8.05 23.10
CA ALA A 42 3.89 8.53 23.24
C ALA A 42 3.78 10.04 23.51
N SER A 43 4.73 10.63 24.24
CA SER A 43 4.68 12.07 24.58
C SER A 43 4.96 12.93 23.36
N HIS A 44 5.90 12.51 22.50
CA HIS A 44 6.19 13.17 21.22
C HIS A 44 4.99 13.11 20.28
N ALA A 45 4.35 11.93 20.17
CA ALA A 45 3.17 11.73 19.35
C ALA A 45 2.00 12.61 19.82
N ALA A 46 1.66 12.58 21.11
CA ALA A 46 0.60 13.40 21.68
C ALA A 46 0.86 14.90 21.48
N ALA A 47 2.10 15.36 21.68
CA ALA A 47 2.47 16.75 21.47
C ALA A 47 2.37 17.17 19.99
N ALA A 48 2.69 16.28 19.04
CA ALA A 48 2.56 16.55 17.61
C ALA A 48 1.08 16.62 17.18
N ILE A 49 0.23 15.70 17.66
CA ILE A 49 -1.21 15.70 17.40
C ILE A 49 -1.85 16.98 17.95
N ALA A 50 -1.56 17.35 19.20
CA ALA A 50 -2.10 18.56 19.83
C ALA A 50 -1.67 19.87 19.14
N LYS A 51 -0.58 19.84 18.38
CA LYS A 51 -0.05 20.99 17.62
C LYS A 51 -0.59 21.08 16.19
N LEU A 52 -1.42 20.14 15.75
CA LEU A 52 -2.07 20.24 14.45
C LEU A 52 -2.83 21.57 14.37
N PRO A 53 -2.83 22.24 13.20
CA PRO A 53 -3.56 23.49 13.06
C PRO A 53 -5.06 23.27 13.25
N GLN A 54 -5.78 24.31 13.66
CA GLN A 54 -7.24 24.31 13.63
C GLN A 54 -7.73 23.95 12.22
N LYS A 55 -8.79 23.15 12.14
CA LYS A 55 -9.33 22.63 10.87
C LYS A 55 -8.34 21.83 10.02
N ALA A 56 -7.31 21.23 10.64
CA ALA A 56 -6.43 20.30 9.95
C ALA A 56 -7.25 19.22 9.21
N SER A 57 -6.91 18.97 7.95
CA SER A 57 -7.42 17.84 7.17
C SER A 57 -6.71 16.56 7.62
N LEU A 58 -7.48 15.54 7.97
CA LEU A 58 -6.98 14.26 8.50
C LEU A 58 -7.38 13.08 7.59
N SER A 59 -6.44 12.14 7.48
CA SER A 59 -6.65 10.79 6.97
C SER A 59 -6.50 9.80 8.12
N LEU A 60 -7.51 8.97 8.34
CA LEU A 60 -7.50 7.96 9.41
C LEU A 60 -7.26 6.58 8.81
N TYR A 61 -6.27 5.86 9.34
CA TYR A 61 -6.04 4.46 8.99
C TYR A 61 -6.36 3.57 10.18
N LEU A 62 -7.25 2.60 10.02
CA LEU A 62 -7.61 1.64 11.06
C LEU A 62 -7.07 0.27 10.67
N HIS A 63 -6.08 -0.20 11.42
CA HIS A 63 -5.46 -1.50 11.18
C HIS A 63 -6.21 -2.63 11.88
N ILE A 64 -6.69 -3.61 11.12
CA ILE A 64 -7.33 -4.84 11.62
C ILE A 64 -6.38 -6.01 11.35
N PRO A 65 -5.55 -6.44 12.32
CA PRO A 65 -4.40 -7.34 12.10
C PRO A 65 -4.80 -8.81 12.06
N PHE A 66 -6.02 -9.13 11.62
CA PHE A 66 -6.54 -10.49 11.67
C PHE A 66 -7.00 -10.95 10.29
N CYS A 67 -6.67 -12.20 9.95
CA CYS A 67 -7.15 -12.88 8.75
C CYS A 67 -7.85 -14.20 9.14
N GLN A 68 -8.82 -14.63 8.35
CA GLN A 68 -9.42 -15.96 8.51
C GLN A 68 -8.42 -17.08 8.26
N LYS A 69 -7.47 -16.86 7.34
CA LYS A 69 -6.47 -17.85 6.94
C LYS A 69 -5.16 -17.18 6.55
N LEU A 70 -4.04 -17.80 6.92
CA LEU A 70 -2.70 -17.28 6.64
C LEU A 70 -2.24 -17.66 5.22
N CYS A 71 -2.21 -16.69 4.33
CA CYS A 71 -1.63 -16.85 2.99
C CYS A 71 -0.10 -16.86 3.09
N TRP A 72 0.55 -17.85 2.49
CA TRP A 72 1.99 -18.04 2.66
C TRP A 72 2.82 -16.94 2.02
N TYR A 73 2.31 -16.24 1.00
CA TYR A 73 3.00 -15.11 0.38
C TYR A 73 2.98 -13.83 1.24
N CYS A 74 2.04 -13.72 2.18
CA CYS A 74 1.63 -12.42 2.75
C CYS A 74 2.79 -11.70 3.46
N GLY A 75 3.04 -10.45 3.07
CA GLY A 75 4.03 -9.56 3.70
C GLY A 75 3.43 -8.65 4.79
N CYS A 76 2.12 -8.61 4.93
CA CYS A 76 1.41 -7.69 5.83
C CYS A 76 1.64 -8.03 7.30
N HIS A 77 1.39 -7.07 8.19
CA HIS A 77 1.27 -7.36 9.61
C HIS A 77 -0.12 -7.95 9.89
N THR A 78 -0.19 -9.25 10.12
CA THR A 78 -1.45 -9.96 10.34
C THR A 78 -1.19 -11.24 11.14
N SER A 79 -2.22 -11.74 11.79
CA SER A 79 -2.29 -13.05 12.44
C SER A 79 -3.57 -13.77 12.04
N VAL A 80 -3.60 -15.09 12.23
CA VAL A 80 -4.85 -15.84 12.22
C VAL A 80 -5.27 -16.02 13.67
N PRO A 81 -6.44 -15.49 14.08
CA PRO A 81 -6.92 -15.68 15.44
C PRO A 81 -6.99 -17.16 15.79
N THR A 82 -6.49 -17.51 16.97
CA THR A 82 -6.76 -18.81 17.58
C THR A 82 -8.01 -18.70 18.45
N ILE A 83 -8.54 -19.82 18.95
CA ILE A 83 -9.65 -19.82 19.93
C ILE A 83 -9.35 -18.91 21.15
N ALA A 84 -8.07 -18.64 21.44
CA ALA A 84 -7.61 -17.83 22.56
C ALA A 84 -7.43 -16.33 22.27
N ASP A 85 -7.58 -15.83 21.03
CA ASP A 85 -7.43 -14.40 20.71
C ASP A 85 -8.75 -13.82 20.18
N PRO A 86 -9.59 -13.24 21.04
CA PRO A 86 -10.87 -12.72 20.58
C PRO A 86 -10.65 -11.36 19.91
N VAL A 87 -11.19 -11.22 18.70
CA VAL A 87 -11.25 -9.96 17.94
C VAL A 87 -11.88 -8.84 18.79
N GLU A 88 -12.78 -9.18 19.71
CA GLU A 88 -13.55 -8.24 20.52
C GLU A 88 -12.69 -7.36 21.47
N PRO A 89 -11.80 -7.90 22.36
CA PRO A 89 -10.85 -7.08 23.11
C PRO A 89 -9.98 -6.17 22.25
N TYR A 90 -9.64 -6.57 21.03
CA TYR A 90 -8.88 -5.71 20.12
C TYR A 90 -9.74 -4.55 19.63
N VAL A 91 -11.00 -4.81 19.24
CA VAL A 91 -11.96 -3.75 18.86
C VAL A 91 -12.17 -2.78 20.01
N GLN A 92 -12.30 -3.25 21.25
CA GLN A 92 -12.43 -2.37 22.41
C GLN A 92 -11.18 -1.50 22.62
N ALA A 93 -9.98 -2.07 22.49
CA ALA A 93 -8.74 -1.29 22.54
C ALA A 93 -8.70 -0.25 21.41
N LEU A 94 -9.09 -0.62 20.19
CA LEU A 94 -9.13 0.30 19.05
C LEU A 94 -10.07 1.49 19.28
N ILE A 95 -11.25 1.24 19.84
CA ILE A 95 -12.21 2.29 20.25
C ILE A 95 -11.57 3.24 21.28
N ASN A 96 -10.94 2.69 22.33
CA ASN A 96 -10.28 3.49 23.36
C ASN A 96 -9.11 4.32 22.79
N GLU A 97 -8.37 3.82 21.80
CA GLU A 97 -7.32 4.58 21.13
C GLU A 97 -7.90 5.75 20.32
N ILE A 98 -8.98 5.50 19.58
CA ILE A 98 -9.70 6.52 18.79
C ILE A 98 -10.21 7.64 19.70
N GLU A 99 -10.80 7.31 20.84
CA GLU A 99 -11.27 8.27 21.84
C GLU A 99 -10.10 9.07 22.46
N MET A 100 -9.02 8.38 22.83
CA MET A 100 -7.83 9.00 23.41
C MET A 100 -7.21 10.02 22.44
N VAL A 101 -6.96 9.62 21.19
CA VAL A 101 -6.37 10.50 20.18
C VAL A 101 -7.33 11.63 19.78
N GLY A 102 -8.63 11.34 19.69
CA GLY A 102 -9.66 12.35 19.46
C GLY A 102 -9.63 13.45 20.52
N SER A 103 -9.49 13.08 21.79
CA SER A 103 -9.41 14.05 22.90
C SER A 103 -8.17 14.95 22.90
N ILE A 104 -7.09 14.52 22.23
CA ILE A 104 -5.83 15.26 22.10
C ILE A 104 -5.83 16.12 20.82
N SER A 105 -6.59 15.71 19.81
CA SER A 105 -6.67 16.39 18.52
C SER A 105 -7.43 17.72 18.62
N PRO A 106 -7.15 18.71 17.75
CA PRO A 106 -7.96 19.91 17.66
C PRO A 106 -9.44 19.56 17.43
N ALA A 107 -10.35 20.16 18.20
CA ALA A 107 -11.78 19.82 18.18
C ALA A 107 -12.46 20.05 16.83
N ASP A 108 -11.87 20.87 15.95
CA ASP A 108 -12.36 21.18 14.62
C ASP A 108 -11.56 20.51 13.49
N ALA A 109 -10.65 19.58 13.81
CA ALA A 109 -9.96 18.78 12.81
C ALA A 109 -10.95 17.94 12.00
N CYS A 110 -10.79 17.97 10.67
CA CYS A 110 -11.76 17.43 9.72
C CYS A 110 -11.20 16.17 9.05
N VAL A 111 -11.90 15.06 9.18
CA VAL A 111 -11.52 13.78 8.57
C VAL A 111 -12.09 13.70 7.16
N ASN A 112 -11.20 13.65 6.18
CA ASN A 112 -11.55 13.51 4.76
C ASN A 112 -11.38 12.09 4.24
N HIS A 113 -10.55 11.27 4.89
CA HIS A 113 -10.28 9.90 4.48
C HIS A 113 -10.34 8.96 5.69
N ILE A 114 -10.99 7.80 5.54
CA ILE A 114 -10.97 6.70 6.51
C ILE A 114 -10.66 5.43 5.74
N HIS A 115 -9.59 4.73 6.11
CA HIS A 115 -9.16 3.50 5.45
C HIS A 115 -9.04 2.36 6.45
N PHE A 116 -9.82 1.30 6.26
CA PHE A 116 -9.67 0.04 6.98
C PHE A 116 -8.75 -0.90 6.21
N GLY A 117 -7.68 -1.38 6.83
CA GLY A 117 -6.74 -2.30 6.17
C GLY A 117 -6.04 -3.24 7.15
N GLY A 118 -4.98 -3.91 6.67
CA GLY A 118 -4.08 -4.70 7.50
C GLY A 118 -4.11 -6.19 7.17
N GLY A 119 -4.84 -6.97 7.98
CA GLY A 119 -5.20 -8.34 7.66
C GLY A 119 -6.40 -8.35 6.71
N SER A 120 -7.58 -8.60 7.26
CA SER A 120 -8.84 -8.65 6.52
C SER A 120 -9.93 -7.99 7.36
N PRO A 121 -10.20 -6.68 7.19
CA PRO A 121 -11.28 -5.96 7.87
C PRO A 121 -12.65 -6.65 7.85
N ASP A 122 -12.95 -7.47 6.85
CA ASP A 122 -14.15 -8.31 6.76
C ASP A 122 -14.21 -9.47 7.77
N ILE A 123 -13.20 -9.61 8.63
CA ILE A 123 -13.28 -10.48 9.82
C ILE A 123 -14.15 -9.87 10.93
N LEU A 124 -14.40 -8.57 10.89
CA LEU A 124 -15.23 -7.87 11.86
C LEU A 124 -16.70 -8.23 11.67
N THR A 125 -17.41 -8.36 12.78
CA THR A 125 -18.87 -8.48 12.74
C THR A 125 -19.53 -7.13 12.39
N PRO A 126 -20.75 -7.11 11.82
CA PRO A 126 -21.49 -5.87 11.57
C PRO A 126 -21.57 -4.91 12.77
N GLY A 127 -21.78 -5.46 13.97
CA GLY A 127 -21.83 -4.68 15.20
C GLY A 127 -20.48 -4.09 15.62
N GLN A 128 -19.36 -4.76 15.30
CA GLN A 128 -18.02 -4.21 15.54
C GLN A 128 -17.72 -3.07 14.57
N ILE A 129 -18.08 -3.23 13.28
CA ILE A 129 -17.94 -2.18 12.26
C ILE A 129 -18.70 -0.92 12.70
N GLY A 130 -19.98 -1.05 13.07
CA GLY A 130 -20.79 0.07 13.52
C GLY A 130 -20.23 0.79 14.75
N ARG A 131 -19.70 0.04 15.74
CA ARG A 131 -19.07 0.66 16.93
C ARG A 131 -17.80 1.43 16.60
N LEU A 132 -16.96 0.93 15.69
CA LEU A 132 -15.74 1.63 15.28
C LEU A 132 -16.07 2.95 14.56
N PHE A 133 -17.02 2.94 13.63
CA PHE A 133 -17.47 4.19 13.00
C PHE A 133 -18.13 5.15 13.99
N SER A 134 -18.91 4.64 14.94
CA SER A 134 -19.50 5.46 16.01
C SER A 134 -18.41 6.14 16.85
N ALA A 135 -17.35 5.42 17.22
CA ALA A 135 -16.21 5.99 17.94
C ALA A 135 -15.51 7.08 17.11
N VAL A 136 -15.21 6.82 15.83
CA VAL A 136 -14.60 7.82 14.94
C VAL A 136 -15.45 9.08 14.84
N ARG A 137 -16.76 8.94 14.60
CA ARG A 137 -17.68 10.08 14.44
C ARG A 137 -17.94 10.84 15.74
N SER A 138 -17.73 10.21 16.89
CA SER A 138 -17.83 10.85 18.20
C SER A 138 -16.55 11.59 18.58
N SER A 139 -15.40 11.13 18.07
CA SER A 139 -14.08 11.69 18.35
C SER A 139 -13.63 12.75 17.35
N PHE A 140 -14.15 12.75 16.12
CA PHE A 140 -13.69 13.62 15.04
C PHE A 140 -14.85 14.17 14.20
N VAL A 141 -14.65 15.35 13.62
CA VAL A 141 -15.56 15.87 12.58
C VAL A 141 -15.27 15.13 11.28
N VAL A 142 -16.17 14.25 10.86
CA VAL A 142 -16.04 13.55 9.57
C VAL A 142 -16.73 14.33 8.47
N ALA A 143 -16.00 14.64 7.40
CA ALA A 143 -16.54 15.37 6.26
C ALA A 143 -17.72 14.62 5.62
N ARG A 144 -18.71 15.36 5.13
CA ARG A 144 -19.90 14.79 4.48
C ARG A 144 -19.57 13.87 3.31
N PHE A 145 -18.51 14.21 2.57
CA PHE A 145 -18.04 13.49 1.39
C PHE A 145 -16.68 12.84 1.63
N ALA A 146 -16.39 12.46 2.89
CA ALA A 146 -15.16 11.74 3.19
C ALA A 146 -15.09 10.45 2.36
N GLU A 147 -13.91 10.14 1.82
CA GLU A 147 -13.67 8.82 1.22
C GLU A 147 -13.55 7.79 2.35
N ILE A 148 -14.36 6.75 2.27
CA ILE A 148 -14.31 5.63 3.22
C ILE A 148 -13.95 4.38 2.42
N ALA A 149 -12.78 3.82 2.73
CA ALA A 149 -12.19 2.69 2.04
C ALA A 149 -12.02 1.48 2.96
N ALA A 150 -12.18 0.28 2.41
CA ALA A 150 -11.85 -0.97 3.11
C ALA A 150 -11.15 -1.98 2.18
N GLU A 151 -10.09 -2.60 2.68
CA GLU A 151 -9.50 -3.81 2.09
C GLU A 151 -10.29 -5.04 2.56
N LEU A 152 -10.65 -5.94 1.65
CA LEU A 152 -11.51 -7.09 1.93
C LEU A 152 -10.96 -8.37 1.29
N ASP A 153 -11.20 -9.51 1.93
CA ASP A 153 -10.95 -10.82 1.36
C ASP A 153 -12.23 -11.37 0.68
N PRO A 154 -12.21 -11.74 -0.61
CA PRO A 154 -13.41 -12.26 -1.28
C PRO A 154 -13.96 -13.56 -0.64
N ARG A 155 -13.17 -14.27 0.18
CA ARG A 155 -13.61 -15.47 0.91
C ARG A 155 -14.45 -15.13 2.14
N GLY A 156 -14.30 -13.93 2.71
CA GLY A 156 -15.00 -13.45 3.91
C GLY A 156 -16.03 -12.35 3.65
N ALA A 157 -16.05 -11.78 2.44
CA ALA A 157 -16.93 -10.70 1.99
C ALA A 157 -18.42 -11.10 1.89
N SER A 158 -19.08 -11.32 3.03
CA SER A 158 -20.51 -11.60 3.11
C SER A 158 -21.38 -10.35 2.88
N TYR A 159 -22.66 -10.56 2.56
CA TYR A 159 -23.63 -9.47 2.42
C TYR A 159 -23.68 -8.60 3.68
N ASP A 160 -23.84 -9.20 4.86
CA ASP A 160 -24.02 -8.46 6.12
C ASP A 160 -22.81 -7.59 6.47
N VAL A 161 -21.59 -8.05 6.17
CA VAL A 161 -20.35 -7.29 6.41
C VAL A 161 -20.25 -6.11 5.45
N ILE A 162 -20.51 -6.34 4.15
CA ILE A 162 -20.49 -5.27 3.15
C ILE A 162 -21.58 -4.24 3.45
N ASP A 163 -22.79 -4.68 3.79
CA ASP A 163 -23.91 -3.81 4.16
C ASP A 163 -23.58 -2.97 5.40
N ALA A 164 -22.89 -3.55 6.40
CA ALA A 164 -22.42 -2.81 7.56
C ALA A 164 -21.43 -1.69 7.21
N PHE A 165 -20.48 -1.93 6.32
CA PHE A 165 -19.58 -0.88 5.82
C PHE A 165 -20.35 0.17 4.99
N ALA A 166 -21.25 -0.27 4.11
CA ALA A 166 -22.06 0.60 3.26
C ALA A 166 -22.93 1.56 4.07
N ASN A 167 -23.61 1.04 5.10
CA ASN A 167 -24.42 1.83 6.04
C ASN A 167 -23.59 2.87 6.82
N ASN A 168 -22.27 2.73 6.84
CA ASN A 168 -21.35 3.70 7.45
C ASN A 168 -20.64 4.61 6.42
N GLY A 169 -20.99 4.48 5.14
CA GLY A 169 -20.57 5.37 4.07
C GLY A 169 -19.43 4.87 3.19
N LEU A 170 -19.19 3.56 3.10
CA LEU A 170 -18.17 2.98 2.22
C LEU A 170 -18.33 3.48 0.77
N THR A 171 -17.30 4.15 0.25
CA THR A 171 -17.26 4.64 -1.14
C THR A 171 -16.26 3.89 -2.00
N ARG A 172 -15.23 3.31 -1.36
CA ARG A 172 -14.12 2.63 -2.03
C ARG A 172 -13.84 1.27 -1.40
N ALA A 173 -13.43 0.29 -2.20
CA ALA A 173 -13.00 -1.02 -1.70
C ALA A 173 -11.79 -1.57 -2.46
N SER A 174 -10.99 -2.39 -1.79
CA SER A 174 -9.94 -3.20 -2.40
C SER A 174 -10.20 -4.69 -2.14
N LEU A 175 -10.14 -5.54 -3.16
CA LEU A 175 -10.27 -6.99 -3.03
C LEU A 175 -8.98 -7.73 -3.42
N GLY A 176 -8.53 -8.60 -2.52
CA GLY A 176 -7.35 -9.44 -2.75
C GLY A 176 -7.62 -10.62 -3.71
N VAL A 177 -7.43 -10.43 -5.03
CA VAL A 177 -7.56 -11.52 -6.03
C VAL A 177 -6.27 -12.35 -6.10
N GLN A 178 -5.13 -11.69 -6.22
CA GLN A 178 -3.78 -12.22 -6.37
C GLN A 178 -3.56 -13.06 -7.64
N VAL A 179 -4.26 -14.19 -7.76
CA VAL A 179 -4.16 -15.14 -8.88
C VAL A 179 -5.42 -16.00 -8.92
N ILE A 180 -5.94 -16.28 -10.12
CA ILE A 180 -7.14 -17.12 -10.29
C ILE A 180 -6.83 -18.59 -10.53
N ASP A 181 -5.60 -18.91 -10.93
CA ASP A 181 -5.18 -20.29 -11.19
C ASP A 181 -5.21 -21.13 -9.89
N PRO A 182 -5.98 -22.23 -9.84
CA PRO A 182 -6.15 -23.02 -8.63
C PRO A 182 -4.87 -23.72 -8.16
N ASP A 183 -3.94 -24.02 -9.05
CA ASP A 183 -2.70 -24.71 -8.69
C ASP A 183 -1.67 -23.76 -8.08
N VAL A 184 -1.57 -22.52 -8.58
CA VAL A 184 -0.81 -21.45 -7.91
C VAL A 184 -1.45 -21.10 -6.56
N GLN A 185 -2.79 -21.03 -6.48
CA GLN A 185 -3.49 -20.78 -5.22
C GLN A 185 -3.18 -21.81 -4.12
N LYS A 186 -3.10 -23.10 -4.47
CA LYS A 186 -2.70 -24.18 -3.53
C LYS A 186 -1.31 -23.93 -2.97
N ARG A 187 -0.35 -23.55 -3.82
CA ARG A 187 1.06 -23.28 -3.45
C ARG A 187 1.25 -22.09 -2.55
N ILE A 188 0.24 -21.24 -2.41
CA ILE A 188 0.27 -20.05 -1.57
C ILE A 188 -0.77 -20.07 -0.44
N ASN A 189 -1.47 -21.20 -0.28
CA ASN A 189 -2.50 -21.41 0.72
C ASN A 189 -3.69 -20.42 0.65
N ARG A 190 -4.08 -20.02 -0.57
CA ARG A 190 -5.18 -19.06 -0.83
C ARG A 190 -6.19 -19.61 -1.85
N LEU A 191 -6.85 -20.71 -1.49
CA LEU A 191 -7.94 -21.25 -2.31
C LEU A 191 -9.15 -20.30 -2.31
N GLN A 192 -9.57 -19.88 -3.49
CA GLN A 192 -10.77 -19.09 -3.75
C GLN A 192 -11.24 -19.30 -5.20
N THR A 193 -12.54 -19.27 -5.45
CA THR A 193 -13.09 -19.43 -6.80
C THR A 193 -13.29 -18.09 -7.50
N ALA A 194 -13.30 -18.10 -8.84
CA ALA A 194 -13.71 -16.94 -9.64
C ALA A 194 -15.13 -16.45 -9.28
N ASP A 195 -16.04 -17.37 -8.93
CA ASP A 195 -17.40 -17.05 -8.50
C ASP A 195 -17.45 -16.30 -7.17
N GLN A 196 -16.56 -16.63 -6.22
CA GLN A 196 -16.44 -15.90 -4.96
C GLN A 196 -16.00 -14.45 -5.21
N ILE A 197 -15.01 -14.26 -6.08
CA ILE A 197 -14.54 -12.91 -6.46
C ILE A 197 -15.67 -12.13 -7.15
N THR A 198 -16.28 -12.71 -8.18
CA THR A 198 -17.40 -12.09 -8.92
C THR A 198 -18.57 -11.73 -7.99
N SER A 199 -18.88 -12.60 -7.02
CA SER A 199 -19.93 -12.35 -6.04
C SER A 199 -19.60 -11.18 -5.13
N ALA A 200 -18.36 -11.09 -4.62
CA ALA A 200 -17.91 -9.98 -3.79
C ALA A 200 -17.93 -8.65 -4.56
N VAL A 201 -17.46 -8.65 -5.81
CA VAL A 201 -17.54 -7.48 -6.72
C VAL A 201 -18.99 -7.01 -6.85
N ARG A 202 -19.93 -7.92 -7.16
CA ARG A 202 -21.35 -7.59 -7.30
C ARG A 202 -21.94 -7.01 -6.01
N LEU A 203 -21.60 -7.57 -4.85
CA LEU A 203 -22.07 -7.07 -3.56
C LEU A 203 -21.56 -5.65 -3.29
N LEU A 204 -20.27 -5.38 -3.53
CA LEU A 204 -19.68 -4.05 -3.34
C LEU A 204 -20.30 -3.01 -4.29
N ARG A 205 -20.48 -3.36 -5.57
CA ARG A 205 -21.17 -2.48 -6.53
C ARG A 205 -22.62 -2.23 -6.13
N GLY A 206 -23.34 -3.27 -5.72
CA GLY A 206 -24.71 -3.15 -5.21
C GLY A 206 -24.82 -2.30 -3.95
N ALA A 207 -23.77 -2.25 -3.13
CA ALA A 207 -23.65 -1.42 -1.93
C ALA A 207 -23.24 0.04 -2.23
N GLY A 208 -23.05 0.42 -3.49
CA GLY A 208 -22.73 1.78 -3.90
C GLY A 208 -21.24 2.12 -3.95
N VAL A 209 -20.34 1.13 -3.90
CA VAL A 209 -18.89 1.35 -4.06
C VAL A 209 -18.61 1.83 -5.50
N THR A 210 -18.09 3.05 -5.61
CA THR A 210 -17.79 3.71 -6.90
C THR A 210 -16.34 3.59 -7.32
N SER A 211 -15.43 3.28 -6.39
CA SER A 211 -14.02 2.99 -6.69
C SER A 211 -13.65 1.61 -6.16
N LEU A 212 -13.45 0.64 -7.06
CA LEU A 212 -13.12 -0.74 -6.74
C LEU A 212 -11.72 -1.07 -7.28
N ASN A 213 -10.82 -1.40 -6.36
CA ASN A 213 -9.50 -1.93 -6.68
C ASN A 213 -9.51 -3.47 -6.58
N LEU A 214 -8.90 -4.16 -7.56
CA LEU A 214 -8.61 -5.59 -7.47
C LEU A 214 -7.10 -5.80 -7.45
N ASP A 215 -6.58 -6.41 -6.39
CA ASP A 215 -5.14 -6.68 -6.25
C ASP A 215 -4.76 -7.95 -7.01
N MET A 216 -3.71 -7.92 -7.81
CA MET A 216 -3.09 -9.12 -8.40
C MET A 216 -1.61 -9.22 -8.07
N MET A 217 -1.05 -10.42 -8.23
CA MET A 217 0.35 -10.68 -7.96
C MET A 217 1.05 -11.38 -9.12
N TYR A 218 2.36 -11.16 -9.22
CA TYR A 218 3.26 -11.90 -10.09
C TYR A 218 4.48 -12.42 -9.30
N GLY A 219 5.20 -13.40 -9.86
CA GLY A 219 6.35 -14.04 -9.23
C GLY A 219 5.99 -15.04 -8.11
N LEU A 220 4.76 -15.54 -8.07
CA LEU A 220 4.33 -16.59 -7.14
C LEU A 220 4.90 -17.96 -7.56
N PRO A 221 5.01 -18.93 -6.63
CA PRO A 221 5.51 -20.28 -6.93
C PRO A 221 4.65 -20.97 -8.02
N GLY A 222 5.30 -21.46 -9.06
CA GLY A 222 4.67 -22.13 -10.20
C GLY A 222 3.87 -21.20 -11.14
N GLN A 223 3.92 -19.88 -10.94
CA GLN A 223 3.19 -18.93 -11.76
C GLN A 223 3.90 -18.70 -13.10
N THR A 224 3.16 -18.79 -14.21
CA THR A 224 3.66 -18.49 -15.57
C THR A 224 3.09 -17.15 -16.08
N ARG A 225 3.57 -16.71 -17.25
CA ARG A 225 3.02 -15.50 -17.92
C ARG A 225 1.57 -15.67 -18.32
N GLU A 226 1.17 -16.88 -18.72
CA GLU A 226 -0.21 -17.23 -19.05
C GLU A 226 -1.12 -17.03 -17.83
N HIS A 227 -0.73 -17.50 -16.64
CA HIS A 227 -1.49 -17.27 -15.41
C HIS A 227 -1.65 -15.77 -15.09
N VAL A 228 -0.63 -14.95 -15.37
CA VAL A 228 -0.67 -13.49 -15.18
C VAL A 228 -1.64 -12.85 -16.18
N ILE A 229 -1.58 -13.22 -17.46
CA ILE A 229 -2.50 -12.73 -18.50
C ILE A 229 -3.94 -13.10 -18.13
N GLU A 230 -4.20 -14.36 -17.77
CA GLU A 230 -5.53 -14.85 -17.40
C GLU A 230 -6.09 -14.10 -16.20
N THR A 231 -5.27 -13.88 -15.17
CA THR A 231 -5.68 -13.11 -13.97
C THR A 231 -5.97 -11.65 -14.33
N ALA A 232 -5.12 -11.00 -15.12
CA ALA A 232 -5.32 -9.61 -15.54
C ALA A 232 -6.58 -9.44 -16.40
N LEU A 233 -6.82 -10.33 -17.36
CA LEU A 233 -8.03 -10.31 -18.19
C LEU A 233 -9.29 -10.61 -17.39
N PHE A 234 -9.22 -11.52 -16.42
CA PHE A 234 -10.33 -11.79 -15.51
C PHE A 234 -10.69 -10.54 -14.70
N ILE A 235 -9.69 -9.89 -14.09
CA ILE A 235 -9.87 -8.65 -13.32
C ILE A 235 -10.47 -7.54 -14.19
N ALA A 236 -9.95 -7.33 -15.39
CA ALA A 236 -10.50 -6.36 -16.33
C ALA A 236 -11.97 -6.67 -16.68
N GLY A 237 -12.31 -7.96 -16.80
CA GLY A 237 -13.69 -8.41 -17.02
C GLY A 237 -14.63 -8.27 -15.81
N GLN A 238 -14.13 -7.87 -14.64
CA GLN A 238 -14.94 -7.52 -13.46
C GLN A 238 -15.28 -6.02 -13.38
N ASP A 239 -14.93 -5.23 -14.41
CA ASP A 239 -15.08 -3.77 -14.42
C ASP A 239 -14.44 -3.12 -13.18
N ALA A 240 -13.22 -3.56 -12.82
CA ALA A 240 -12.44 -2.93 -11.75
C ALA A 240 -12.06 -1.50 -12.15
N ASP A 241 -12.15 -0.54 -11.24
CA ASP A 241 -11.72 0.85 -11.50
C ASP A 241 -10.21 0.99 -11.39
N ARG A 242 -9.61 0.18 -10.50
CA ARG A 242 -8.17 0.14 -10.25
C ARG A 242 -7.67 -1.30 -10.18
N VAL A 243 -6.41 -1.50 -10.55
CA VAL A 243 -5.69 -2.77 -10.42
C VAL A 243 -4.32 -2.47 -9.84
N ALA A 244 -4.04 -2.97 -8.65
CA ALA A 244 -2.70 -2.94 -8.09
C ALA A 244 -1.98 -4.27 -8.39
N THR A 245 -0.79 -4.19 -8.96
CA THR A 245 0.00 -5.33 -9.42
C THR A 245 1.25 -5.50 -8.58
N PHE A 246 1.24 -6.43 -7.63
CA PHE A 246 2.35 -6.61 -6.70
C PHE A 246 3.27 -7.75 -7.09
N GLY A 247 4.56 -7.45 -7.21
CA GLY A 247 5.57 -8.49 -7.27
C GLY A 247 5.73 -9.19 -5.92
N TYR A 248 5.74 -10.52 -5.90
CA TYR A 248 5.97 -11.30 -4.70
C TYR A 248 7.34 -10.97 -4.07
N ALA A 249 7.34 -10.63 -2.78
CA ALA A 249 8.54 -10.36 -2.00
C ALA A 249 8.78 -11.50 -0.99
N HIS A 250 9.78 -12.32 -1.28
CA HIS A 250 10.20 -13.41 -0.40
C HIS A 250 11.18 -12.90 0.67
N VAL A 251 10.68 -12.77 1.90
CA VAL A 251 11.35 -12.21 3.09
C VAL A 251 11.17 -13.11 4.33
N PRO A 252 11.52 -14.41 4.28
CA PRO A 252 11.22 -15.38 5.36
C PRO A 252 11.92 -15.06 6.69
N TRP A 253 13.00 -14.26 6.67
CA TRP A 253 13.66 -13.76 7.87
C TRP A 253 12.77 -12.82 8.70
N MET A 254 11.83 -12.13 8.04
CA MET A 254 10.87 -11.22 8.66
C MET A 254 9.47 -11.83 8.76
N LYS A 255 9.09 -12.67 7.79
CA LYS A 255 7.77 -13.30 7.68
C LYS A 255 7.92 -14.82 7.64
N LYS A 256 8.06 -15.43 8.82
CA LYS A 256 8.40 -16.86 8.97
C LYS A 256 7.48 -17.82 8.23
N HIS A 257 6.20 -17.49 8.03
CA HIS A 257 5.26 -18.32 7.27
C HIS A 257 5.58 -18.43 5.78
N GLN A 258 6.41 -17.53 5.23
CA GLN A 258 6.91 -17.67 3.86
C GLN A 258 7.87 -18.85 3.69
N ASN A 259 8.39 -19.46 4.77
CA ASN A 259 9.14 -20.73 4.69
C ASN A 259 8.27 -21.91 4.19
N SER A 260 6.94 -21.75 4.16
CA SER A 260 6.02 -22.73 3.56
C SER A 260 5.96 -22.67 2.03
N ILE A 261 6.60 -21.68 1.39
CA ILE A 261 6.70 -21.59 -0.07
C ILE A 261 7.94 -22.36 -0.53
N ASP A 262 7.74 -23.24 -1.53
CA ASP A 262 8.84 -23.91 -2.21
C ASP A 262 9.60 -22.92 -3.10
N THR A 263 10.81 -22.56 -2.66
CA THR A 263 11.65 -21.61 -3.39
C THR A 263 12.16 -22.12 -4.73
N THR A 264 12.14 -23.44 -4.97
CA THR A 264 12.54 -24.03 -6.26
C THR A 264 11.51 -23.78 -7.37
N GLU A 265 10.27 -23.47 -6.99
CA GLU A 265 9.18 -23.14 -7.93
C GLU A 265 9.06 -21.64 -8.20
N LEU A 266 9.89 -20.79 -7.59
CA LEU A 266 9.86 -19.34 -7.82
C LEU A 266 10.46 -18.98 -9.19
N ALA A 267 9.84 -18.01 -9.85
CA ALA A 267 10.36 -17.44 -11.09
C ALA A 267 11.78 -16.88 -10.90
N SER A 268 12.63 -17.03 -11.92
CA SER A 268 13.93 -16.34 -11.98
C SER A 268 13.72 -14.81 -12.00
N GLY A 269 14.79 -14.05 -11.73
CA GLY A 269 14.71 -12.58 -11.79
C GLY A 269 14.24 -12.06 -13.16
N GLU A 270 14.67 -12.69 -14.25
CA GLU A 270 14.21 -12.34 -15.60
C GLU A 270 12.74 -12.73 -15.82
N GLU A 271 12.35 -13.93 -15.42
CA GLU A 271 10.97 -14.38 -15.63
C GLU A 271 9.99 -13.54 -14.81
N ARG A 272 10.34 -13.20 -13.57
CA ARG A 272 9.56 -12.29 -12.72
C ARG A 272 9.42 -10.90 -13.36
N PHE A 273 10.51 -10.36 -13.94
CA PHE A 273 10.47 -9.10 -14.68
C PHE A 273 9.53 -9.17 -15.90
N ARG A 274 9.57 -10.29 -16.64
CA ARG A 274 8.70 -10.51 -17.80
C ARG A 274 7.24 -10.70 -17.41
N GLN A 275 6.97 -11.23 -16.22
CA GLN A 275 5.62 -11.28 -15.66
C GLN A 275 5.09 -9.88 -15.30
N ALA A 276 5.93 -8.98 -14.81
CA ALA A 276 5.54 -7.58 -14.60
C ALA A 276 5.22 -6.88 -15.94
N GLU A 277 6.08 -7.07 -16.95
CA GLU A 277 5.91 -6.52 -18.31
C GLU A 277 4.60 -6.99 -18.97
N ILE A 278 4.29 -8.29 -18.86
CA ILE A 278 3.08 -8.83 -19.47
C ILE A 278 1.82 -8.41 -18.71
N ALA A 279 1.88 -8.27 -17.38
CA ALA A 279 0.77 -7.71 -16.59
C ALA A 279 0.43 -6.30 -17.07
N ALA A 280 1.44 -5.42 -17.14
CA ALA A 280 1.28 -4.04 -17.59
C ALA A 280 0.71 -3.96 -19.02
N SER A 281 1.31 -4.72 -19.95
CA SER A 281 0.83 -4.77 -21.33
C SER A 281 -0.62 -5.25 -21.43
N THR A 282 -1.00 -6.26 -20.66
CA THR A 282 -2.35 -6.84 -20.67
C THR A 282 -3.39 -5.85 -20.15
N LEU A 283 -3.11 -5.19 -19.03
CA LEU A 283 -4.02 -4.20 -18.43
C LEU A 283 -4.18 -2.97 -19.33
N GLU A 284 -3.09 -2.44 -19.90
CA GLU A 284 -3.19 -1.30 -20.82
C GLU A 284 -3.98 -1.63 -22.09
N ALA A 285 -3.81 -2.83 -22.63
CA ALA A 285 -4.60 -3.28 -23.78
C ALA A 285 -6.07 -3.55 -23.42
N ALA A 286 -6.37 -3.81 -22.15
CA ALA A 286 -7.73 -3.84 -21.63
C ALA A 286 -8.32 -2.43 -21.35
N GLY A 287 -7.56 -1.36 -21.60
CA GLY A 287 -8.02 0.03 -21.52
C GLY A 287 -7.62 0.79 -20.26
N TYR A 288 -6.83 0.18 -19.37
CA TYR A 288 -6.33 0.86 -18.17
C TYR A 288 -5.15 1.79 -18.50
N MET A 289 -4.98 2.83 -17.71
CA MET A 289 -3.81 3.70 -17.70
C MET A 289 -2.86 3.27 -16.58
N ALA A 290 -1.58 3.14 -16.89
CA ALA A 290 -0.56 2.89 -15.87
C ALA A 290 -0.41 4.12 -14.97
N ILE A 291 -0.54 3.92 -13.67
CA ILE A 291 -0.31 4.90 -12.61
C ILE A 291 0.94 4.46 -11.86
N GLY A 292 2.01 5.24 -11.95
CA GLY A 292 3.26 4.82 -11.34
C GLY A 292 3.87 3.59 -12.02
N PHE A 293 4.38 2.66 -11.20
CA PHE A 293 5.03 1.43 -11.67
C PHE A 293 4.29 0.14 -11.31
N ASP A 294 3.31 0.19 -10.40
CA ASP A 294 2.61 -0.99 -9.87
C ASP A 294 1.09 -0.80 -9.73
N HIS A 295 0.52 0.29 -10.26
CA HIS A 295 -0.92 0.55 -10.26
C HIS A 295 -1.43 0.84 -11.67
N PHE A 296 -2.68 0.50 -11.92
CA PHE A 296 -3.40 0.78 -13.14
C PHE A 296 -4.79 1.27 -12.79
N ALA A 297 -5.30 2.24 -13.55
CA ALA A 297 -6.60 2.85 -13.28
C ALA A 297 -7.38 3.06 -14.57
N ALA A 298 -8.71 2.97 -14.49
CA ALA A 298 -9.59 3.30 -15.61
C ALA A 298 -9.41 4.78 -16.01
N PRO A 299 -9.58 5.17 -17.28
CA PRO A 299 -9.29 6.53 -17.74
C PRO A 299 -10.04 7.67 -17.00
N GLY A 300 -11.19 7.36 -16.39
CA GLY A 300 -11.99 8.32 -15.61
C GLY A 300 -11.72 8.32 -14.10
N ASP A 301 -10.77 7.52 -13.62
CA ASP A 301 -10.44 7.42 -12.19
C ASP A 301 -9.71 8.68 -11.68
N SER A 302 -9.88 9.00 -10.40
CA SER A 302 -9.28 10.17 -9.77
C SER A 302 -7.75 10.14 -9.75
N LEU A 303 -7.11 8.98 -9.73
CA LEU A 303 -5.64 8.87 -9.79
C LEU A 303 -5.08 9.30 -11.15
N VAL A 304 -5.80 9.03 -12.25
CA VAL A 304 -5.42 9.51 -13.59
C VAL A 304 -5.47 11.03 -13.62
N THR A 305 -6.49 11.61 -13.00
CA THR A 305 -6.64 13.08 -12.89
C THR A 305 -5.53 13.67 -12.02
N ALA A 306 -5.25 13.05 -10.87
CA ALA A 306 -4.21 13.49 -9.95
C ALA A 306 -2.80 13.42 -10.57
N GLU A 307 -2.49 12.38 -11.36
CA GLU A 307 -1.22 12.28 -12.09
C GLU A 307 -1.06 13.44 -13.08
N ARG A 308 -2.09 13.70 -13.91
CA ARG A 308 -2.06 14.79 -14.90
C ARG A 308 -1.95 16.18 -14.28
N GLU A 309 -2.51 16.37 -13.10
CA GLU A 309 -2.48 17.65 -12.38
C GLU A 309 -1.26 17.80 -11.45
N GLY A 310 -0.35 16.81 -11.40
CA GLY A 310 0.80 16.83 -10.50
C GLY A 310 0.42 16.75 -9.02
N ARG A 311 -0.74 16.17 -8.70
CA ARG A 311 -1.26 15.96 -7.35
C ARG A 311 -1.16 14.51 -6.86
N LEU A 312 -0.70 13.59 -7.70
CA LEU A 312 -0.49 12.20 -7.32
C LEU A 312 0.55 12.11 -6.20
N ARG A 313 0.21 11.37 -5.14
CA ARG A 313 1.06 11.12 -3.97
C ARG A 313 1.32 9.63 -3.82
N ARG A 314 2.26 9.29 -2.94
CA ARG A 314 2.52 7.90 -2.56
C ARG A 314 2.68 7.74 -1.05
N ASN A 315 1.94 6.81 -0.48
CA ASN A 315 2.00 6.49 0.96
C ASN A 315 2.12 4.98 1.21
N PHE A 316 1.85 4.54 2.44
CA PHE A 316 1.88 3.13 2.85
C PHE A 316 0.80 2.27 2.21
N GLN A 317 -0.31 2.85 1.76
CA GLN A 317 -1.40 2.15 1.06
C GLN A 317 -1.18 2.05 -0.45
N GLY A 318 -0.27 2.85 -1.03
CA GLY A 318 0.00 2.83 -2.48
C GLY A 318 0.06 4.23 -3.08
N TYR A 319 -0.33 4.33 -4.35
CA TYR A 319 -0.60 5.61 -4.99
C TYR A 319 -1.95 6.17 -4.51
N THR A 320 -1.99 7.47 -4.27
CA THR A 320 -3.17 8.14 -3.72
C THR A 320 -3.26 9.58 -4.19
N ASP A 321 -4.47 10.10 -4.19
CA ASP A 321 -4.80 11.52 -4.33
C ASP A 321 -5.24 12.16 -3.00
N ASP A 322 -5.06 11.44 -1.87
CA ASP A 322 -5.24 11.95 -0.51
C ASP A 322 -4.26 13.10 -0.24
N ASP A 323 -4.82 14.27 0.05
CA ASP A 323 -4.12 15.52 0.32
C ASP A 323 -4.15 15.92 1.80
N ALA A 324 -4.57 15.01 2.69
CA ALA A 324 -4.64 15.29 4.12
C ALA A 324 -3.29 15.75 4.68
N LEU A 325 -3.35 16.72 5.59
CA LEU A 325 -2.17 17.28 6.24
C LEU A 325 -1.49 16.22 7.13
N ALA A 326 -2.28 15.36 7.76
CA ALA A 326 -1.80 14.31 8.64
C ALA A 326 -2.57 13.01 8.42
N LEU A 327 -1.83 11.90 8.45
CA LEU A 327 -2.38 10.55 8.54
C LEU A 327 -2.22 10.05 9.97
N ILE A 328 -3.32 9.70 10.63
CA ILE A 328 -3.34 9.12 11.96
C ILE A 328 -3.72 7.64 11.85
N GLY A 329 -2.77 6.78 12.21
CA GLY A 329 -2.94 5.35 12.19
C GLY A 329 -3.33 4.79 13.55
N PHE A 330 -4.41 4.03 13.61
CA PHE A 330 -4.91 3.30 14.77
C PHE A 330 -4.67 1.81 14.63
N GLY A 331 -4.47 1.13 15.76
CA GLY A 331 -4.25 -0.31 15.81
C GLY A 331 -2.76 -0.70 15.88
N ALA A 332 -2.53 -1.96 16.25
CA ALA A 332 -1.20 -2.56 16.22
C ALA A 332 -0.52 -2.38 14.84
N SER A 333 0.77 -2.05 14.85
CA SER A 333 1.62 -1.78 13.68
C SER A 333 1.29 -0.54 12.84
N SER A 334 0.19 0.17 13.11
CA SER A 334 -0.20 1.36 12.36
C SER A 334 0.92 2.41 12.38
N ILE A 335 1.07 3.13 11.27
CA ILE A 335 2.02 4.23 11.14
C ILE A 335 1.22 5.51 10.97
N SER A 336 1.58 6.53 11.74
CA SER A 336 1.05 7.88 11.61
C SER A 336 2.10 8.80 11.01
N SER A 337 1.68 9.70 10.13
CA SER A 337 2.52 10.71 9.49
C SER A 337 1.93 12.10 9.72
N LEU A 338 2.62 12.91 10.50
CA LEU A 338 2.26 14.28 10.83
C LEU A 338 3.35 15.23 10.31
N PRO A 339 3.05 16.54 10.20
CA PRO A 339 4.08 17.53 9.89
C PRO A 339 5.28 17.43 10.86
N GLY A 340 6.44 17.02 10.33
CA GLY A 340 7.69 16.91 11.08
C GLY A 340 7.82 15.67 11.99
N LEU A 341 6.88 14.73 11.96
CA LEU A 341 6.95 13.51 12.77
C LEU A 341 6.24 12.32 12.09
N THR A 342 6.94 11.19 11.99
CA THR A 342 6.32 9.90 11.66
C THR A 342 6.54 8.95 12.83
N TYR A 343 5.50 8.27 13.29
CA TYR A 343 5.62 7.31 14.38
C TYR A 343 4.82 6.04 14.10
N GLN A 344 5.19 4.96 14.78
CA GLN A 344 4.57 3.66 14.63
C GLN A 344 4.12 3.09 15.98
N ASN A 345 2.91 2.54 15.97
CA ASN A 345 2.37 1.75 17.08
C ASN A 345 3.06 0.39 17.19
N THR A 346 3.11 -0.17 18.41
CA THR A 346 3.65 -1.52 18.63
C THR A 346 3.00 -2.55 17.71
N THR A 347 3.82 -3.46 17.17
CA THR A 347 3.36 -4.56 16.32
C THR A 347 2.83 -5.75 17.15
N ASP A 348 3.03 -5.78 18.46
CA ASP A 348 2.49 -6.86 19.30
C ASP A 348 1.07 -6.50 19.73
N THR A 349 0.08 -7.28 19.27
CA THR A 349 -1.34 -7.03 19.55
C THR A 349 -1.68 -7.12 21.04
N SER A 350 -0.95 -7.92 21.83
CA SER A 350 -1.14 -8.04 23.27
C SER A 350 -0.56 -6.84 24.01
N VAL A 351 0.62 -6.38 23.62
CA VAL A 351 1.22 -5.14 24.15
C VAL A 351 0.36 -3.94 23.78
N TYR A 352 -0.11 -3.86 22.53
CA TYR A 352 -1.02 -2.82 22.05
C TYR A 352 -2.27 -2.74 22.93
N LYS A 353 -3.01 -3.85 23.09
CA LYS A 353 -4.21 -3.92 23.93
C LYS A 353 -3.92 -3.46 25.36
N SER A 354 -2.83 -3.97 25.96
CA SER A 354 -2.44 -3.65 27.33
C SER A 354 -2.12 -2.16 27.53
N GLN A 355 -1.40 -1.54 26.60
CA GLN A 355 -1.04 -0.12 26.68
C GLN A 355 -2.29 0.77 26.54
N VAL A 356 -3.12 0.52 25.53
CA VAL A 356 -4.29 1.36 25.27
C VAL A 356 -5.34 1.24 26.36
N LEU A 357 -5.63 0.03 26.85
CA LEU A 357 -6.59 -0.18 27.95
C LEU A 357 -6.11 0.46 29.27
N ALA A 358 -4.80 0.70 29.40
CA ALA A 358 -4.22 1.44 30.51
C ALA A 358 -4.11 2.95 30.27
N GLY A 359 -4.77 3.48 29.24
CA GLY A 359 -4.81 4.92 28.93
C GLY A 359 -3.52 5.47 28.34
N ARG A 360 -2.66 4.64 27.73
CA ARG A 360 -1.39 5.06 27.12
C ARG A 360 -1.41 4.85 25.62
N MET A 361 -0.89 5.83 24.86
CA MET A 361 -0.68 5.66 23.42
C MET A 361 0.36 4.56 23.15
N PRO A 362 0.13 3.66 22.18
CA PRO A 362 0.94 2.46 22.02
C PRO A 362 2.16 2.66 21.10
N VAL A 363 2.78 3.84 21.15
CA VAL A 363 3.92 4.23 20.29
C VAL A 363 5.19 3.49 20.72
N VAL A 364 5.88 2.86 19.76
CA VAL A 364 7.11 2.09 20.02
C VAL A 364 8.35 2.67 19.34
N ARG A 365 8.18 3.38 18.23
CA ARG A 365 9.27 3.97 17.47
C ARG A 365 8.78 5.06 16.52
N GLY A 366 9.69 5.89 16.01
CA GLY A 366 9.38 6.89 15.01
C GLY A 366 10.62 7.61 14.49
N VAL A 367 10.41 8.67 13.72
CA VAL A 367 11.46 9.54 13.20
C VAL A 367 10.93 10.97 13.10
N ALA A 368 11.76 11.94 13.46
CA ALA A 368 11.55 13.35 13.17
C ALA A 368 12.48 13.74 12.01
N PRO A 369 11.96 13.88 10.77
CA PRO A 369 12.80 14.13 9.60
C PRO A 369 13.54 15.46 9.69
N THR A 370 14.84 15.47 9.38
CA THR A 370 15.62 16.71 9.21
C THR A 370 15.16 17.51 7.98
N ALA A 371 15.63 18.75 7.81
CA ALA A 371 15.35 19.53 6.60
C ALA A 371 15.84 18.84 5.32
N ASP A 372 17.01 18.20 5.39
CA ASP A 372 17.57 17.41 4.28
C ASP A 372 16.70 16.18 4.00
N ASP A 373 16.24 15.49 5.05
CA ASP A 373 15.35 14.35 4.90
C ASP A 373 14.01 14.75 4.23
N GLN A 374 13.44 15.89 4.62
CA GLN A 374 12.21 16.42 4.02
C GLN A 374 12.42 16.78 2.54
N SER A 375 13.55 17.39 2.19
CA SER A 375 13.88 17.78 0.82
C SER A 375 14.11 16.55 -0.08
N ALA A 376 14.88 15.57 0.40
CA ALA A 376 15.10 14.30 -0.28
C ALA A 376 13.79 13.51 -0.44
N GLY A 377 13.00 13.40 0.63
CA GLY A 377 11.71 12.72 0.61
C GLY A 377 10.74 13.32 -0.39
N LYS A 378 10.65 14.65 -0.47
CA LYS A 378 9.83 15.34 -1.48
C LYS A 378 10.30 15.02 -2.89
N LEU A 379 11.60 15.06 -3.16
CA LEU A 379 12.13 14.72 -4.48
C LEU A 379 11.86 13.25 -4.84
N ILE A 380 12.09 12.32 -3.90
CA ILE A 380 11.84 10.88 -4.08
C ILE A 380 10.37 10.63 -4.43
N GLU A 381 9.43 11.23 -3.69
CA GLU A 381 8.00 11.13 -3.97
C GLU A 381 7.67 11.64 -5.38
N ARG A 382 8.19 12.84 -5.74
CA ARG A 382 7.98 13.41 -7.08
C ARG A 382 8.55 12.53 -8.19
N VAL A 383 9.73 11.95 -8.02
CA VAL A 383 10.31 11.00 -9.00
C VAL A 383 9.37 9.80 -9.19
N LEU A 384 8.83 9.25 -8.10
CA LEU A 384 7.93 8.09 -8.14
C LEU A 384 6.55 8.38 -8.74
N CYS A 385 6.11 9.64 -8.74
CA CYS A 385 4.76 10.06 -9.15
C CYS A 385 4.72 10.83 -10.49
N GLU A 386 5.71 11.68 -10.77
CA GLU A 386 5.71 12.60 -11.91
C GLU A 386 6.54 12.09 -13.10
N PHE A 387 7.53 11.23 -12.87
CA PHE A 387 8.51 10.73 -13.87
C PHE A 387 9.36 11.80 -14.58
N GLU A 388 9.07 13.08 -14.37
CA GLU A 388 9.79 14.21 -14.91
C GLU A 388 9.88 15.28 -13.82
N VAL A 389 11.09 15.60 -13.36
CA VAL A 389 11.29 16.48 -12.20
C VAL A 389 12.51 17.39 -12.37
N ASP A 390 12.40 18.60 -11.85
CA ASP A 390 13.57 19.44 -11.61
C ASP A 390 14.24 19.02 -10.29
N VAL A 391 15.50 18.63 -10.39
CA VAL A 391 16.33 18.18 -9.27
C VAL A 391 17.07 19.38 -8.67
N PRO A 392 16.91 19.66 -7.36
CA PRO A 392 17.72 20.66 -6.66
C PRO A 392 19.23 20.40 -6.83
N ALA A 393 20.00 21.47 -7.05
CA ALA A 393 21.41 21.36 -7.44
C ALA A 393 22.27 20.64 -6.39
N ASP A 394 21.98 20.87 -5.10
CA ASP A 394 22.61 20.20 -3.96
C ASP A 394 22.36 18.69 -3.96
N LEU A 395 21.10 18.26 -4.14
CA LEU A 395 20.76 16.84 -4.24
C LEU A 395 21.37 16.20 -5.50
N LEU A 396 21.43 16.94 -6.60
CA LEU A 396 22.01 16.45 -7.84
C LEU A 396 23.51 16.17 -7.73
N ILE A 397 24.26 17.01 -7.01
CA ILE A 397 25.71 16.81 -6.78
C ILE A 397 25.97 15.44 -6.15
N HIS A 398 25.13 15.04 -5.18
CA HIS A 398 25.25 13.76 -4.49
C HIS A 398 24.75 12.57 -5.34
N ALA A 399 23.67 12.76 -6.09
CA ALA A 399 23.04 11.68 -6.87
C ALA A 399 23.74 11.38 -8.20
N ARG A 400 24.56 12.30 -8.74
CA ARG A 400 25.05 12.24 -10.13
C ARG A 400 25.81 10.96 -10.46
N SER A 401 26.68 10.49 -9.57
CA SER A 401 27.46 9.27 -9.80
C SER A 401 26.59 8.01 -9.82
N GLN A 402 25.51 8.00 -9.03
CA GLN A 402 24.56 6.89 -8.96
C GLN A 402 23.56 6.91 -10.13
N LEU A 403 23.21 8.10 -10.64
CA LEU A 403 22.35 8.25 -11.81
C LEU A 403 23.04 7.86 -13.13
N LEU A 404 24.36 8.06 -13.23
CA LEU A 404 25.09 7.87 -14.49
C LEU A 404 24.94 6.45 -15.09
N PRO A 405 25.05 5.35 -14.32
CA PRO A 405 24.75 4.01 -14.84
C PRO A 405 23.33 3.87 -15.41
N LEU A 406 22.32 4.42 -14.73
CA LEU A 406 20.92 4.37 -15.16
C LEU A 406 20.69 5.19 -16.44
N ILE A 407 21.36 6.35 -16.56
CA ILE A 407 21.34 7.19 -17.77
C ILE A 407 22.02 6.46 -18.94
N ASN A 408 23.19 5.87 -18.72
CA ASN A 408 23.91 5.11 -19.74
C ASN A 408 23.12 3.88 -20.22
N ALA A 409 22.31 3.29 -19.35
CA ALA A 409 21.39 2.21 -19.69
C ALA A 409 20.09 2.69 -20.37
N GLY A 410 19.92 4.00 -20.59
CA GLY A 410 18.75 4.58 -21.25
C GLY A 410 17.48 4.61 -20.39
N LEU A 411 17.61 4.44 -19.07
CA LEU A 411 16.47 4.43 -18.13
C LEU A 411 16.04 5.84 -17.72
N ALA A 412 16.94 6.82 -17.79
CA ALA A 412 16.65 8.21 -17.51
C ALA A 412 17.50 9.13 -18.38
N GLN A 413 17.11 10.39 -18.48
CA GLN A 413 17.86 11.46 -19.13
C GLN A 413 17.97 12.63 -18.16
N LEU A 414 19.12 13.30 -18.17
CA LEU A 414 19.36 14.49 -17.35
C LEU A 414 19.84 15.63 -18.26
N SER A 415 19.06 16.70 -18.33
CA SER A 415 19.39 17.94 -19.06
C SER A 415 19.53 19.09 -18.07
N GLY A 416 20.77 19.47 -17.73
CA GLY A 416 21.03 20.40 -16.64
C GLY A 416 20.59 19.81 -15.30
N THR A 417 19.54 20.39 -14.69
CA THR A 417 18.90 19.90 -13.46
C THR A 417 17.62 19.11 -13.71
N HIS A 418 17.17 19.03 -14.95
CA HIS A 418 15.90 18.42 -15.32
C HIS A 418 16.09 16.93 -15.59
N LEU A 419 15.45 16.07 -14.80
CA LEU A 419 15.48 14.62 -14.90
C LEU A 419 14.18 14.11 -15.53
N THR A 420 14.31 13.34 -16.61
CA THR A 420 13.17 12.67 -17.26
C THR A 420 13.39 11.16 -17.25
N VAL A 421 12.42 10.40 -16.78
CA VAL A 421 12.46 8.93 -16.77
C VAL A 421 11.90 8.42 -18.09
N SER A 422 12.64 7.53 -18.76
CA SER A 422 12.19 6.96 -20.03
C SER A 422 11.08 5.93 -19.81
N GLU A 423 10.36 5.55 -20.88
CA GLU A 423 9.38 4.45 -20.79
C GLU A 423 10.01 3.15 -20.28
N ASN A 424 11.24 2.83 -20.73
CA ASN A 424 12.01 1.69 -20.24
C ASN A 424 12.51 1.86 -18.80
N GLY A 425 12.60 3.10 -18.31
CA GLY A 425 12.99 3.43 -16.94
C GLY A 425 11.88 3.31 -15.90
N ARG A 426 10.60 3.36 -16.31
CA ARG A 426 9.45 3.23 -15.40
C ARG A 426 9.49 1.99 -14.49
N PRO A 427 9.76 0.76 -14.97
CA PRO A 427 9.88 -0.40 -14.08
C PRO A 427 11.06 -0.26 -13.10
N TYR A 428 12.07 0.56 -13.42
CA TYR A 428 13.26 0.84 -12.61
C TYR A 428 13.14 2.13 -11.79
N ILE A 429 11.94 2.71 -11.65
CA ILE A 429 11.79 4.02 -11.01
C ILE A 429 12.31 4.05 -9.57
N ARG A 430 12.24 2.93 -8.85
CA ARG A 430 12.81 2.81 -7.50
C ARG A 430 14.34 2.88 -7.50
N ASN A 431 15.01 2.39 -8.55
CA ASN A 431 16.46 2.53 -8.71
C ASN A 431 16.84 4.00 -8.89
N ILE A 432 16.04 4.75 -9.66
CA ILE A 432 16.25 6.17 -9.90
C ILE A 432 15.99 6.96 -8.61
N ALA A 433 14.87 6.69 -7.92
CA ALA A 433 14.54 7.31 -6.65
C ALA A 433 15.62 7.08 -5.57
N ALA A 434 16.18 5.86 -5.49
CA ALA A 434 17.23 5.52 -4.53
C ALA A 434 18.53 6.33 -4.72
N CYS A 435 18.78 6.89 -5.91
CA CYS A 435 19.93 7.77 -6.13
C CYS A 435 19.86 9.07 -5.31
N PHE A 436 18.66 9.45 -4.85
CA PHE A 436 18.40 10.66 -4.07
C PHE A 436 18.28 10.37 -2.56
N ASP A 437 18.49 9.12 -2.15
CA ASP A 437 18.51 8.72 -0.73
C ASP A 437 19.96 8.74 -0.21
N PRO A 438 20.37 9.78 0.54
CA PRO A 438 21.74 9.89 1.06
C PRO A 438 22.11 8.76 2.03
N ALA A 439 21.12 8.14 2.69
CA ALA A 439 21.34 7.08 3.67
C ALA A 439 21.43 5.68 3.01
N PHE A 440 20.85 5.49 1.83
CA PHE A 440 20.90 4.22 1.11
C PHE A 440 22.34 3.79 0.79
N ALA A 441 23.20 4.73 0.38
CA ALA A 441 24.61 4.48 0.10
C ALA A 441 25.42 3.97 1.32
N GLN A 442 24.88 4.09 2.54
CA GLN A 442 25.55 3.77 3.80
C GLN A 442 24.89 2.61 4.56
N SER A 443 23.77 2.05 4.07
CA SER A 443 22.99 1.06 4.81
C SER A 443 23.29 -0.38 4.40
N SER A 444 23.41 -1.28 5.39
CA SER A 444 23.56 -2.73 5.20
C SER A 444 22.24 -3.50 5.37
N SER A 445 21.09 -2.80 5.39
CA SER A 445 19.79 -3.43 5.64
C SER A 445 19.28 -4.23 4.44
N ARG A 446 18.76 -5.44 4.70
CA ARG A 446 18.15 -6.30 3.67
C ARG A 446 16.79 -5.74 3.25
N HIS A 447 16.64 -5.43 1.96
CA HIS A 447 15.37 -5.01 1.37
C HIS A 447 14.81 -6.10 0.43
N SER A 448 13.52 -6.01 0.09
CA SER A 448 12.96 -6.84 -0.99
C SER A 448 13.50 -6.40 -2.35
N LEU A 449 13.44 -7.29 -3.34
CA LEU A 449 13.86 -7.01 -4.72
C LEU A 449 13.07 -5.84 -5.35
N ALA A 450 13.70 -5.17 -6.31
CA ALA A 450 13.19 -3.98 -6.99
C ALA A 450 12.06 -4.29 -7.99
N ILE A 451 12.11 -5.42 -8.71
CA ILE A 451 11.09 -5.75 -9.71
C ILE A 451 10.63 -7.18 -9.55
#